data_AF-A0A7J9YU93-F1
#
_entry.id   AF-A0A7J9YU93-F1
#
_cell.length_a   1.000
_cell.length_b   1.000
_cell.length_c   1.000
_cell.angle_alpha   90.00
_cell.angle_beta   90.00
_cell.angle_gamma   90.00
#
_symmetry.space_group_name_H-M   'P 1'
#
loop_
_entity.id
_entity.type
_entity.pdbx_description
1 polymer ?
#
loop_
_entity_poly.entity_id
_entity_poly.type
_entity_poly.pdbx_seq_one_letter_code
_entity_poly.pdbx_strand_id
1 'polypeptide(L)'
;MSFFSEDELRYLRAGGRLARLATIGGDGTPHVVPVGWSLNSQLDAIEIGGRALAATKKFRDVRRHGRAALVIDDLASTDPWRPRGIEVRGRAEALDGDRPLICLHPERIVSWGLDAAGRLSRDV
;
A
#
# COMPACT_ATOMS: atom_id res chain seq x y z
N MET A 1 -17.52 8.87 -3.03
CA MET A 1 -16.35 9.66 -3.46
C MET A 1 -15.12 8.85 -3.09
N SER A 2 -14.08 8.83 -3.92
CA SER A 2 -12.87 8.04 -3.63
C SER A 2 -12.04 8.70 -2.54
N PHE A 3 -11.38 7.89 -1.70
CA PHE A 3 -10.39 8.41 -0.75
C PHE A 3 -9.15 8.98 -1.44
N PHE A 4 -8.84 8.52 -2.66
CA PHE A 4 -7.69 8.95 -3.44
C PHE A 4 -8.01 10.18 -4.31
N SER A 5 -7.04 11.07 -4.49
CA SER A 5 -7.17 12.17 -5.45
C SER A 5 -7.08 11.65 -6.89
N GLU A 6 -7.47 12.46 -7.88
CA GLU A 6 -7.36 12.07 -9.29
C GLU A 6 -5.91 11.79 -9.71
N ASP A 7 -4.95 12.57 -9.22
CA ASP A 7 -3.53 12.41 -9.54
C ASP A 7 -2.95 11.13 -8.91
N GLU A 8 -3.37 10.81 -7.68
CA GLU A 8 -3.02 9.55 -7.03
C GLU A 8 -3.64 8.34 -7.73
N LEU A 9 -4.92 8.42 -8.12
CA LEU A 9 -5.57 7.37 -8.90
C LEU A 9 -4.89 7.19 -10.25
N ARG A 10 -4.49 8.27 -10.92
CA ARG A 10 -3.74 8.20 -12.18
C ARG A 10 -2.40 7.49 -11.96
N TYR A 11 -1.68 7.82 -10.90
CA TYR A 11 -0.43 7.17 -10.54
C TYR A 11 -0.61 5.67 -10.26
N LEU A 12 -1.55 5.32 -9.37
CA LEU A 12 -1.85 3.95 -8.97
C LEU A 12 -2.31 3.08 -10.15
N ARG A 13 -3.04 3.66 -11.12
CA ARG A 13 -3.49 2.94 -12.32
C ARG A 13 -2.40 2.80 -13.37
N ALA A 14 -1.51 3.79 -13.48
CA ALA A 14 -0.46 3.83 -14.49
C ALA A 14 0.78 3.00 -14.12
N GLY A 15 1.10 2.87 -12.82
CA GLY A 15 2.42 2.43 -12.39
C GLY A 15 2.45 1.20 -11.48
N GLY A 16 3.50 0.38 -11.66
CA GLY A 16 3.97 -0.60 -10.68
C GLY A 16 3.17 -1.89 -10.56
N ARG A 17 3.89 -2.98 -10.26
CA ARG A 17 3.35 -4.21 -9.65
C ARG A 17 4.07 -4.53 -8.35
N LEU A 18 4.87 -3.59 -7.84
CA LEU A 18 5.67 -3.73 -6.65
C LEU A 18 5.40 -2.58 -5.70
N ALA A 19 5.35 -2.92 -4.42
CA ALA A 19 5.21 -2.01 -3.30
C ALA A 19 6.03 -2.55 -2.12
N ARG A 20 6.22 -1.74 -1.09
CA ARG A 20 6.90 -2.10 0.14
C ARG A 20 5.88 -2.11 1.27
N LEU A 21 5.54 -3.29 1.76
CA LEU A 21 4.58 -3.47 2.86
C LEU A 21 5.32 -3.55 4.18
N ALA A 22 4.91 -2.72 5.13
CA ALA A 22 5.32 -2.79 6.53
C ALA A 22 4.20 -3.40 7.38
N THR A 23 4.57 -4.38 8.20
CA THR A 23 3.71 -5.04 9.21
C THR A 23 4.43 -5.09 10.55
N ILE A 24 3.70 -5.39 11.63
CA ILE A 24 4.24 -5.47 12.99
C ILE A 24 4.36 -6.95 13.40
N GLY A 25 5.55 -7.37 13.82
CA GLY A 25 5.78 -8.73 14.32
C GLY A 25 5.00 -9.04 15.59
N GLY A 26 4.85 -10.32 15.91
CA GLY A 26 4.17 -10.74 17.14
C GLY A 26 4.84 -10.26 18.43
N ASP A 27 6.13 -9.96 18.35
CA ASP A 27 7.03 -9.39 19.36
C ASP A 27 7.15 -7.85 19.28
N GLY A 28 6.42 -7.21 18.36
CA GLY A 28 6.53 -5.78 18.08
C GLY A 28 7.62 -5.40 17.07
N THR A 29 8.44 -6.33 16.60
CA THR A 29 9.51 -6.04 15.64
C THR A 29 8.93 -5.60 14.29
N PRO A 30 9.32 -4.43 13.73
CA PRO A 30 8.89 -4.01 12.40
C PRO A 30 9.36 -4.97 11.32
N HIS A 31 8.50 -5.26 10.36
CA HIS A 31 8.81 -6.15 9.23
C HIS A 31 8.44 -5.44 7.93
N VAL A 32 9.40 -5.34 6.99
CA VAL A 32 9.20 -4.70 5.69
C VAL A 32 9.60 -5.65 4.57
N VAL A 33 8.73 -5.81 3.57
CA VAL A 33 8.96 -6.73 2.43
C VAL A 33 8.37 -6.19 1.13
N PRO A 34 8.97 -6.50 -0.03
CA PRO A 34 8.37 -6.22 -1.31
C PRO A 34 7.13 -7.09 -1.53
N VAL A 35 6.08 -6.51 -2.12
CA VAL A 35 4.82 -7.21 -2.41
C VAL A 35 4.25 -6.82 -3.77
N GLY A 36 3.49 -7.73 -4.36
CA GLY A 36 2.57 -7.40 -5.44
C GLY A 36 1.27 -6.84 -4.90
N TRP A 37 0.63 -5.94 -5.64
CA TRP A 37 -0.59 -5.28 -5.21
C TRP A 37 -1.54 -4.95 -6.37
N SER A 38 -2.80 -4.70 -6.04
CA SER A 38 -3.84 -4.17 -6.93
C SER A 38 -4.71 -3.16 -6.18
N LEU A 39 -5.28 -2.20 -6.92
CA LEU A 39 -6.27 -1.27 -6.40
C LEU A 39 -7.67 -1.89 -6.53
N ASN A 40 -8.40 -2.02 -5.42
CA ASN A 40 -9.82 -2.32 -5.44
C ASN A 40 -10.60 -1.00 -5.50
N SER A 41 -11.15 -0.67 -6.68
CA SER A 41 -11.88 0.58 -6.89
C SER A 41 -13.27 0.62 -6.25
N GLN A 42 -13.81 -0.52 -5.82
CA GLN A 42 -15.11 -0.56 -5.14
C GLN A 42 -14.95 -0.28 -3.64
N LEU A 43 -13.84 -0.71 -3.06
CA LEU A 43 -13.54 -0.54 -1.64
C LEU A 43 -12.57 0.63 -1.34
N ASP A 44 -12.05 1.28 -2.39
CA ASP A 44 -10.91 2.21 -2.31
C ASP A 44 -9.77 1.66 -1.43
N ALA A 45 -9.47 0.38 -1.61
CA ALA A 45 -8.51 -0.36 -0.81
C ALA A 45 -7.36 -0.89 -1.67
N ILE A 46 -6.21 -1.11 -1.04
CA ILE A 46 -5.09 -1.78 -1.69
C ILE A 46 -5.10 -3.25 -1.30
N GLU A 47 -5.22 -4.13 -2.29
CA GLU A 47 -5.15 -5.56 -2.12
C GLU A 47 -3.73 -6.05 -2.36
N ILE A 48 -3.21 -6.83 -1.42
CA ILE A 48 -1.89 -7.45 -1.51
C ILE A 48 -2.09 -8.95 -1.68
N GLY A 49 -1.61 -9.46 -2.82
CA GLY A 49 -1.61 -10.87 -3.17
C GLY A 49 -0.22 -11.49 -3.15
N GLY A 50 -0.13 -12.78 -3.46
CA GLY A 50 1.15 -13.45 -3.66
C GLY A 50 1.09 -14.96 -3.50
N ARG A 51 2.22 -15.62 -3.78
CA ARG A 51 2.36 -17.07 -3.63
C ARG A 51 2.30 -17.46 -2.16
N ALA A 52 1.49 -18.48 -1.85
CA ALA A 52 1.33 -19.04 -0.51
C ALA A 52 1.08 -17.96 0.57
N LEU A 53 0.30 -16.92 0.24
CA LEU A 53 0.19 -15.71 1.07
C LEU A 53 -0.22 -16.00 2.52
N ALA A 54 -1.19 -16.89 2.72
CA ALA A 54 -1.67 -17.30 4.05
C ALA A 54 -0.56 -17.88 4.96
N ALA A 55 0.48 -18.49 4.37
CA ALA A 55 1.63 -19.03 5.09
C ALA A 55 2.73 -17.99 5.38
N THR A 56 2.59 -16.75 4.90
CA THR A 56 3.64 -15.73 5.03
C THR A 56 3.61 -15.01 6.37
N LYS A 57 4.77 -14.49 6.80
CA LYS A 57 4.89 -13.67 8.01
C LYS A 57 3.97 -12.45 7.98
N LYS A 58 3.96 -11.68 6.89
CA LYS A 58 3.11 -10.49 6.72
C LYS A 58 1.61 -10.79 6.90
N PHE A 59 1.13 -11.95 6.45
CA PHE A 59 -0.26 -12.36 6.63
C PHE A 59 -0.57 -12.66 8.09
N ARG A 60 0.31 -13.38 8.79
CA ARG A 60 0.18 -13.63 10.23
C ARG A 60 0.26 -12.34 11.06
N ASP A 61 1.16 -11.44 10.70
CA ASP A 61 1.34 -10.13 11.35
C ASP A 61 0.06 -9.29 11.21
N VAL A 62 -0.51 -9.20 9.99
CA VAL A 62 -1.79 -8.51 9.75
C VAL A 62 -2.93 -9.18 10.51
N ARG A 63 -3.04 -10.51 10.50
CA ARG A 63 -4.08 -11.22 11.25
C ARG A 63 -4.02 -10.96 12.75
N ARG A 64 -2.82 -10.72 13.29
CA ARG A 64 -2.62 -10.44 14.72
C ARG A 64 -2.96 -8.99 15.08
N HIS A 65 -2.48 -8.02 14.30
CA HIS A 65 -2.49 -6.61 14.70
C HIS A 65 -3.49 -5.75 13.93
N GLY A 66 -3.99 -6.21 12.78
CA GLY A 66 -4.97 -5.49 11.96
C GLY A 66 -4.46 -4.18 11.38
N ARG A 67 -3.14 -3.98 11.29
CA ARG A 67 -2.49 -2.74 10.85
C ARG A 67 -1.41 -3.02 9.82
N ALA A 68 -1.32 -2.18 8.80
CA ALA A 68 -0.19 -2.15 7.89
C ALA A 68 0.06 -0.74 7.34
N ALA A 69 1.27 -0.54 6.82
CA ALA A 69 1.60 0.58 5.96
C ALA A 69 2.17 0.06 4.64
N LEU A 70 1.91 0.76 3.53
CA LEU A 70 2.38 0.39 2.21
C LEU A 70 2.96 1.62 1.53
N VAL A 71 4.13 1.48 0.91
CA VAL A 71 4.67 2.48 -0.01
C VAL A 71 4.71 1.93 -1.44
N ILE A 72 4.19 2.71 -2.38
CA ILE A 72 4.34 2.52 -3.82
C ILE A 72 5.14 3.71 -4.33
N ASP A 73 6.34 3.45 -4.83
CA ASP A 73 7.27 4.49 -5.29
C ASP A 73 8.02 4.06 -6.54
N ASP A 74 8.42 5.06 -7.32
CA ASP A 74 9.29 4.95 -8.49
C ASP A 74 10.05 6.27 -8.70
N LEU A 75 10.86 6.32 -9.77
CA LEU A 75 11.54 7.54 -10.22
C LEU A 75 10.86 8.02 -11.50
N ALA A 76 10.33 9.25 -11.46
CA ALA A 76 9.83 9.92 -12.66
C ALA A 76 10.98 10.35 -13.60
N SER A 77 12.16 10.63 -13.03
CA SER A 77 13.42 10.81 -13.75
C SER A 77 14.61 10.56 -12.81
N THR A 78 15.73 10.11 -13.36
CA THR A 78 17.03 10.03 -12.69
C THR A 78 17.91 11.25 -12.94
N ASP A 79 17.64 12.01 -14.01
CA ASP A 79 18.30 13.26 -14.35
C ASP A 79 17.30 14.24 -15.00
N PRO A 80 16.83 15.29 -14.31
CA PRO A 80 17.08 15.57 -12.89
C PRO A 80 16.43 14.52 -11.98
N TRP A 81 16.95 14.36 -10.75
CA TRP A 81 16.41 13.40 -9.77
C TRP A 81 14.99 13.76 -9.33
N ARG A 82 14.00 12.92 -9.68
CA ARG A 82 12.57 13.16 -9.41
C ARG A 82 11.87 11.91 -8.86
N PRO A 83 12.01 11.59 -7.57
CA PRO A 83 11.27 10.52 -6.94
C PRO A 83 9.81 10.91 -6.75
N ARG A 84 8.91 9.93 -6.86
CA ARG A 84 7.48 10.12 -6.59
C ARG A 84 6.89 8.86 -5.96
N GLY A 85 5.74 9.01 -5.33
CA GLY A 85 5.08 7.87 -4.72
C GLY A 85 3.91 8.23 -3.83
N ILE A 86 3.34 7.18 -3.25
CA ILE A 86 2.24 7.21 -2.31
C ILE A 86 2.50 6.24 -1.17
N GLU A 87 2.25 6.70 0.05
CA GLU A 87 2.19 5.92 1.27
C GLU A 87 0.74 5.83 1.74
N VAL A 88 0.30 4.62 2.04
CA VAL A 88 -1.02 4.34 2.61
C VAL A 88 -0.83 3.63 3.95
N ARG A 89 -1.50 4.13 4.99
CA ARG A 89 -1.55 3.51 6.32
C ARG A 89 -2.99 3.28 6.70
N GLY A 90 -3.26 2.20 7.42
CA GLY A 90 -4.58 2.01 8.03
C GLY A 90 -4.84 0.59 8.49
N ARG A 91 -6.13 0.27 8.58
CA ARG A 91 -6.61 -1.08 8.91
C ARG A 91 -6.24 -2.05 7.80
N ALA A 92 -5.68 -3.19 8.18
CA ALA A 92 -5.39 -4.28 7.27
C ALA A 92 -6.12 -5.54 7.69
N GLU A 93 -6.75 -6.21 6.74
CA GLU A 93 -7.50 -7.44 6.95
C GLU A 93 -6.83 -8.59 6.21
N ALA A 94 -6.53 -9.67 6.92
CA ALA A 94 -6.03 -10.91 6.33
C ALA A 94 -7.22 -11.80 5.99
N LEU A 95 -7.65 -11.80 4.73
CA LEU A 95 -8.77 -12.62 4.27
C LEU A 95 -8.24 -13.99 3.86
N ASP A 96 -8.70 -15.00 4.59
CA ASP A 96 -8.44 -16.40 4.28
C ASP A 96 -9.55 -16.94 3.35
N GLY A 97 -9.21 -17.80 2.41
CA GLY A 97 -10.13 -18.31 1.38
C GLY A 97 -9.40 -18.84 0.15
N ASP A 98 -10.14 -19.16 -0.92
CA ASP A 98 -9.58 -19.75 -2.16
C ASP A 98 -8.48 -18.90 -2.78
N ARG A 99 -8.55 -17.58 -2.59
CA ARG A 99 -7.51 -16.62 -2.98
C ARG A 99 -7.18 -15.73 -1.78
N PRO A 100 -6.23 -16.15 -0.91
CA PRO A 100 -5.87 -15.36 0.26
C PRO A 100 -5.32 -14.00 -0.17
N LEU A 101 -5.76 -12.95 0.52
CA LEU A 101 -5.34 -11.57 0.25
C LEU A 101 -5.22 -10.78 1.56
N ILE A 102 -4.38 -9.76 1.56
CA ILE A 102 -4.39 -8.72 2.59
C ILE A 102 -5.08 -7.50 1.99
N CYS A 103 -6.16 -7.03 2.60
CA CYS A 103 -6.86 -5.82 2.19
C CYS A 103 -6.45 -4.67 3.11
N LEU A 104 -5.77 -3.65 2.56
CA LEU A 104 -5.38 -2.44 3.28
C LEU A 104 -6.40 -1.33 2.99
N HIS A 105 -7.14 -0.96 4.03
CA HIS A 105 -8.08 0.15 4.01
C HIS A 105 -7.36 1.43 4.42
N PRO A 106 -7.33 2.48 3.56
CA PRO A 106 -6.72 3.75 3.90
C PRO A 106 -7.38 4.39 5.13
N GLU A 107 -6.56 4.82 6.08
CA GLU A 107 -6.92 5.77 7.15
C GLU A 107 -6.05 7.04 7.02
N ARG A 108 -4.86 6.90 6.42
CA ARG A 108 -3.96 8.01 6.10
C ARG A 108 -3.28 7.79 4.76
N ILE A 109 -3.27 8.84 3.94
CA ILE A 109 -2.61 8.88 2.63
C ILE A 109 -1.58 10.01 2.64
N VAL A 110 -0.38 9.70 2.18
CA VAL A 110 0.68 10.69 1.92
C VAL A 110 1.21 10.47 0.52
N SER A 111 1.23 11.49 -0.31
CA SER A 111 1.76 11.42 -1.68
C SER A 111 2.78 12.52 -1.93
N TRP A 112 3.70 12.27 -2.86
CA TRP A 112 4.74 13.23 -3.24
C TRP A 112 5.11 13.05 -4.70
N GLY A 113 5.40 14.17 -5.38
CA GLY A 113 5.87 14.16 -6.76
C GLY A 113 4.85 13.63 -7.78
N LEU A 114 3.56 13.60 -7.41
CA LEU A 114 2.46 13.17 -8.28
C LEU A 114 1.76 14.36 -8.97
N ASP A 115 1.85 15.55 -8.37
CA ASP A 115 1.31 16.80 -8.89
C ASP A 115 2.34 17.94 -8.74
N ALA A 116 1.96 19.15 -9.15
CA ALA A 116 2.78 20.34 -9.00
C ALA A 116 2.73 20.95 -7.58
N ALA A 117 1.78 20.53 -6.75
CA ALA A 117 1.55 21.07 -5.41
C ALA A 117 2.55 20.52 -4.37
N GLY A 118 3.25 19.43 -4.68
CA GLY A 118 4.38 18.92 -3.90
C GLY A 118 4.01 17.70 -3.05
N ARG A 119 4.15 17.80 -1.72
CA ARG A 119 3.79 16.72 -0.79
C ARG A 119 2.40 16.96 -0.23
N LEU A 120 1.51 16.00 -0.42
CA LEU A 120 0.17 16.00 0.16
C LEU A 120 0.08 14.97 1.28
N SER A 121 -0.66 15.29 2.34
CA SER A 121 -0.95 14.35 3.43
C SER A 121 -2.33 14.61 4.01
N ARG A 122 -3.13 13.55 4.17
CA ARG A 122 -4.47 13.65 4.74
C ARG A 122 -4.86 12.36 5.44
N ASP A 123 -5.72 12.50 6.44
CA ASP A 123 -6.51 11.40 6.99
C ASP A 123 -7.81 11.29 6.17
N VAL A 124 -8.32 10.07 6.02
CA VAL A 124 -9.45 9.75 5.11
C VAL A 124 -10.51 8.89 5.79
#